data_AF-A0A743SQ23-F1
#
_entry.id   AF-A0A743SQ23-F1
#
_cell.length_a   1.000
_cell.length_b   1.000
_cell.length_c   1.000
_cell.angle_alpha   90.00
_cell.angle_beta   90.00
_cell.angle_gamma   90.00
#
_symmetry.space_group_name_H-M   'P 1'
#
loop_
_entity.id
_entity.type
_entity.pdbx_description
1 polymer ?
#
loop_
_entity_poly.entity_id
_entity_poly.type
_entity_poly.pdbx_seq_one_letter_code
_entity_poly.pdbx_strand_id
1 'polypeptide(L)'
;MKIKEDNRTDTEVEHQVRRCHGSQRAVMAGMALLLSAGLNGEATAFTVVIPYDYTITANTCGLTPVGVTAGAFNGQTGTFDVKWMSDITGANLKGDAGDRSIKEFGLSMTCQGDIWQPKLTIRAANVVYSADSKILYTTDTPDSTVGFAVQLSNTNTDSVLNGAGILTDAGISLSETSPNNSRTVRLQAWPTLMPDKAFSDVKAGMPITGTVTITVQYN
;
A
#
# COMPACT_ATOMS: atom_id res chain seq x y z
N MET A 1 -47.70 -41.65 -3.06
CA MET A 1 -48.82 -41.25 -3.93
C MET A 1 -49.86 -40.53 -3.08
N LYS A 2 -50.02 -39.23 -3.27
CA LYS A 2 -51.22 -38.47 -2.88
C LYS A 2 -51.24 -37.20 -3.73
N ILE A 3 -52.05 -37.25 -4.78
CA ILE A 3 -52.54 -36.10 -5.53
C ILE A 3 -53.78 -35.61 -4.78
N LYS A 4 -53.96 -34.30 -4.67
CA LYS A 4 -55.28 -33.69 -4.47
C LYS A 4 -55.38 -32.46 -5.38
N GLU A 5 -56.30 -32.56 -6.32
CA GLU A 5 -56.94 -31.46 -7.05
C GLU A 5 -58.03 -30.81 -6.18
N ASP A 6 -58.29 -29.52 -6.42
CA ASP A 6 -59.58 -28.82 -6.57
C ASP A 6 -59.34 -27.32 -6.27
N ASN A 7 -59.49 -26.33 -7.16
CA ASN A 7 -60.59 -25.89 -8.05
C ASN A 7 -61.62 -24.96 -7.36
N ARG A 8 -61.91 -23.82 -8.02
CA ARG A 8 -63.06 -22.88 -7.87
C ARG A 8 -63.11 -21.94 -6.63
N THR A 9 -63.59 -20.69 -6.65
CA THR A 9 -64.29 -19.81 -7.64
C THR A 9 -64.36 -18.37 -7.12
N ASP A 10 -64.41 -17.40 -8.05
CA ASP A 10 -65.10 -16.09 -8.09
C ASP A 10 -65.66 -15.43 -6.82
N THR A 11 -65.45 -14.11 -6.65
CA THR A 11 -66.55 -13.13 -6.75
C THR A 11 -66.09 -11.67 -6.99
N GLU A 12 -66.97 -10.96 -7.69
CA GLU A 12 -67.00 -9.60 -8.23
C GLU A 12 -66.81 -8.39 -7.30
N VAL A 13 -66.20 -7.34 -7.90
CA VAL A 13 -66.67 -5.93 -8.02
C VAL A 13 -66.82 -5.06 -6.76
N GLU A 14 -66.07 -3.95 -6.71
CA GLU A 14 -66.69 -2.64 -6.50
C GLU A 14 -65.81 -1.46 -6.97
N HIS A 15 -66.40 -0.64 -7.85
CA HIS A 15 -65.90 0.66 -8.27
C HIS A 15 -66.47 1.71 -7.30
N GLN A 16 -65.63 2.49 -6.61
CA GLN A 16 -66.03 3.78 -6.05
C GLN A 16 -64.93 4.83 -6.21
N VAL A 17 -65.29 5.92 -6.89
CA VAL A 17 -64.55 7.17 -7.03
C VAL A 17 -65.12 8.17 -6.03
N ARG A 18 -64.28 8.83 -5.20
CA ARG A 18 -64.43 10.26 -4.81
C ARG A 18 -63.27 10.82 -3.95
N ARG A 19 -62.53 11.75 -4.58
CA ARG A 19 -62.04 13.09 -4.13
C ARG A 19 -61.29 13.31 -2.79
N CYS A 20 -60.03 13.72 -2.98
CA CYS A 20 -59.38 15.00 -2.58
C CYS A 20 -58.86 15.28 -1.14
N HIS A 21 -57.53 15.55 -1.13
CA HIS A 21 -56.72 16.53 -0.36
C HIS A 21 -55.80 16.04 0.77
N GLY A 22 -54.49 16.31 0.60
CA GLY A 22 -53.55 16.59 1.70
C GLY A 22 -52.20 15.86 1.68
N SER A 23 -51.20 16.45 1.00
CA SER A 23 -49.77 16.62 1.39
C SER A 23 -49.06 15.45 2.14
N GLN A 24 -47.92 14.86 1.75
CA GLN A 24 -46.63 15.42 1.32
C GLN A 24 -45.71 14.28 0.77
N ARG A 25 -44.98 14.60 -0.30
CA ARG A 25 -43.58 14.20 -0.63
C ARG A 25 -43.24 12.72 -0.94
N ALA A 26 -43.41 12.43 -2.24
CA ALA A 26 -42.40 11.91 -3.19
C ALA A 26 -41.53 10.71 -2.77
N VAL A 27 -41.97 9.55 -3.24
CA VAL A 27 -41.24 8.29 -3.36
C VAL A 27 -40.61 8.23 -4.76
N MET A 28 -39.32 7.84 -4.80
CA MET A 28 -38.55 7.24 -5.90
C MET A 28 -38.71 7.80 -7.32
N ALA A 29 -37.68 8.51 -7.79
CA ALA A 29 -37.38 8.61 -9.21
C ALA A 29 -36.22 7.66 -9.56
N GLY A 30 -36.57 6.41 -9.86
CA GLY A 30 -35.73 5.55 -10.69
C GLY A 30 -35.96 5.94 -12.14
N MET A 31 -35.03 6.68 -12.74
CA MET A 31 -35.06 6.89 -14.19
C MET A 31 -34.59 5.62 -14.89
N ALA A 32 -35.57 4.85 -15.38
CA ALA A 32 -35.34 3.91 -16.46
C ALA A 32 -35.27 4.70 -17.77
N LEU A 33 -34.09 4.77 -18.38
CA LEU A 33 -33.92 5.25 -19.75
C LEU A 33 -34.46 4.17 -20.71
N LEU A 34 -35.73 4.35 -21.10
CA LEU A 34 -36.32 3.67 -22.25
C LEU A 34 -35.64 4.19 -23.53
N LEU A 35 -34.66 3.42 -24.02
CA LEU A 35 -34.08 3.60 -25.35
C LEU A 35 -35.05 3.05 -26.40
N SER A 36 -35.92 3.91 -26.93
CA SER A 36 -36.60 3.67 -28.19
C SER A 36 -36.33 4.82 -29.16
N ALA A 37 -35.37 4.61 -30.04
CA ALA A 37 -35.20 5.37 -31.28
C ALA A 37 -34.85 4.39 -32.39
N GLY A 38 -35.73 4.26 -33.38
CA GLY A 38 -35.45 3.55 -34.62
C GLY A 38 -34.40 4.33 -35.41
N LEU A 39 -33.34 3.66 -35.84
CA LEU A 39 -32.29 4.23 -36.69
C LEU A 39 -32.49 3.75 -38.13
N ASN A 40 -32.81 4.68 -39.01
CA ASN A 40 -32.50 4.62 -40.43
C ASN A 40 -31.53 5.78 -40.71
N GLY A 41 -30.32 5.49 -41.20
CA GLY A 41 -29.38 6.51 -41.68
C GLY A 41 -27.98 6.39 -41.07
N GLU A 42 -27.07 5.88 -41.90
CA GLU A 42 -25.61 6.09 -41.93
C GLU A 42 -24.88 6.39 -40.61
N ALA A 43 -24.17 5.37 -40.11
CA ALA A 43 -23.29 5.45 -38.96
C ALA A 43 -22.05 6.33 -39.25
N THR A 44 -22.19 7.64 -39.15
CA THR A 44 -21.04 8.52 -38.87
C THR A 44 -20.66 8.33 -37.41
N ALA A 45 -19.45 7.81 -37.16
CA ALA A 45 -18.90 7.62 -35.82
C ALA A 45 -18.97 8.93 -35.02
N PHE A 46 -19.85 8.97 -34.02
CA PHE A 46 -19.96 10.10 -33.10
C PHE A 46 -18.73 10.10 -32.20
N THR A 47 -17.75 10.95 -32.52
CA THR A 47 -16.55 11.12 -31.69
C THR A 47 -16.85 12.18 -30.65
N VAL A 48 -17.06 11.74 -29.40
CA VAL A 48 -17.19 12.67 -28.26
C VAL A 48 -15.79 12.98 -27.75
N VAL A 49 -15.32 14.19 -28.02
CA VAL A 49 -14.15 14.75 -27.34
C VAL A 49 -14.66 15.49 -26.11
N ILE A 50 -14.43 14.94 -24.92
CA ILE A 50 -14.72 15.62 -23.66
C ILE A 50 -13.42 16.28 -23.20
N PRO A 51 -13.24 17.60 -23.40
CA PRO A 51 -12.13 18.29 -22.78
C PRO A 51 -12.33 18.29 -21.27
N TYR A 52 -11.31 17.87 -20.53
CA TYR A 52 -11.27 18.00 -19.07
C TYR A 52 -10.02 18.76 -18.67
N ASP A 53 -10.20 19.83 -17.90
CA ASP A 53 -9.12 20.54 -17.22
C ASP A 53 -8.99 19.96 -15.81
N TYR A 54 -7.81 19.48 -15.45
CA TYR A 54 -7.49 19.06 -14.09
C TYR A 54 -6.40 19.96 -13.50
N THR A 55 -6.68 20.56 -12.35
CA THR A 55 -5.69 21.32 -11.59
C THR A 55 -5.08 20.40 -10.54
N ILE A 56 -3.79 20.09 -10.66
CA ILE A 56 -3.04 19.37 -9.63
C ILE A 56 -2.59 20.39 -8.58
N THR A 57 -3.24 20.39 -7.43
CA THR A 57 -2.71 21.09 -6.25
C THR A 57 -1.66 20.19 -5.61
N ALA A 58 -0.46 20.72 -5.33
CA ALA A 58 0.58 19.97 -4.65
C ALA A 58 0.07 19.48 -3.27
N ASN A 59 -0.24 18.20 -3.17
CA ASN A 59 -0.78 17.60 -1.95
C ASN A 59 0.37 17.18 -1.05
N THR A 60 0.50 17.84 0.09
CA THR A 60 1.47 17.44 1.12
C THR A 60 0.92 16.25 1.91
N CYS A 61 1.77 15.29 2.22
CA CYS A 61 1.43 14.18 3.11
C CYS A 61 2.03 14.41 4.50
N GLY A 62 1.25 14.13 5.54
CA GLY A 62 1.78 13.94 6.90
C GLY A 62 2.47 12.59 7.00
N LEU A 63 3.62 12.55 7.69
CA LEU A 63 4.41 11.34 7.87
C LEU A 63 4.36 10.88 9.34
N THR A 64 4.18 9.57 9.55
CA THR A 64 4.19 8.94 10.87
C THR A 64 5.10 7.71 10.84
N PRO A 65 6.05 7.53 11.78
CA PRO A 65 6.92 6.37 11.78
C PRO A 65 6.14 5.11 12.19
N VAL A 66 6.53 3.96 11.67
CA VAL A 66 5.89 2.66 11.96
C VAL A 66 6.96 1.67 12.39
N GLY A 67 6.68 0.86 13.42
CA GLY A 67 7.59 -0.21 13.86
C GLY A 67 8.88 0.28 14.54
N VAL A 68 8.84 1.47 15.14
CA VAL A 68 10.01 2.15 15.70
C VAL A 68 10.07 2.04 17.22
N THR A 69 11.27 2.16 17.78
CA THR A 69 11.52 2.20 19.23
C THR A 69 11.51 3.64 19.76
N ALA A 70 12.07 4.59 19.01
CA ALA A 70 12.15 6.00 19.38
C ALA A 70 12.26 6.88 18.13
N GLY A 71 11.95 8.17 18.27
CA GLY A 71 12.03 9.17 17.19
C GLY A 71 10.68 9.56 16.62
N ALA A 72 10.69 10.57 15.76
CA ALA A 72 9.50 11.16 15.17
C ALA A 72 9.86 11.87 13.85
N PHE A 73 8.82 12.17 13.06
CA PHE A 73 8.94 13.11 11.95
C PHE A 73 8.76 14.54 12.44
N ASN A 74 9.55 15.46 11.89
CA ASN A 74 9.35 16.90 11.99
C ASN A 74 8.96 17.42 10.59
N GLY A 75 7.65 17.61 10.38
CA GLY A 75 7.10 17.91 9.06
C GLY A 75 7.27 16.71 8.10
N GLN A 76 8.01 16.91 7.01
CA GLN A 76 8.21 15.92 5.93
C GLN A 76 9.54 15.14 6.06
N THR A 77 10.31 15.37 7.13
CA THR A 77 11.60 14.71 7.34
C THR A 77 11.73 14.24 8.79
N GLY A 78 12.55 13.23 9.05
CA GLY A 78 12.73 12.73 10.41
C GLY A 78 13.66 11.55 10.49
N THR A 79 14.02 11.22 11.72
CA THR A 79 14.88 10.07 12.05
C THR A 79 14.22 9.29 13.17
N PHE A 80 14.30 7.98 13.09
CA PHE A 80 13.78 7.08 14.11
C PHE A 80 14.68 5.86 14.24
N ASP A 81 14.68 5.30 15.45
CA ASP A 81 15.49 4.14 15.80
C ASP A 81 14.64 2.87 15.78
N VAL A 82 15.23 1.79 15.31
CA VAL A 82 14.69 0.43 15.43
C VAL A 82 15.68 -0.39 16.24
N LYS A 83 15.28 -0.84 17.43
CA LYS A 83 16.16 -1.59 18.34
C LYS A 83 15.65 -2.99 18.58
N TRP A 84 16.56 -3.97 18.62
CA TRP A 84 16.29 -5.31 19.10
C TRP A 84 16.44 -5.32 20.63
N MET A 85 15.42 -5.84 21.33
CA MET A 85 15.35 -5.78 22.80
C MET A 85 16.03 -6.99 23.47
N SER A 86 16.40 -7.99 22.68
CA SER A 86 17.06 -9.22 23.12
C SER A 86 18.43 -9.33 22.48
N ASP A 87 19.35 -10.01 23.16
CA ASP A 87 20.66 -10.33 22.61
C ASP A 87 20.52 -11.08 21.28
N ILE A 88 21.34 -10.67 20.32
CA ILE A 88 21.43 -11.33 19.02
C ILE A 88 22.39 -12.50 19.15
N THR A 89 21.89 -13.70 18.85
CA THR A 89 22.65 -14.94 18.91
C THR A 89 23.30 -15.27 17.57
N GLY A 90 24.29 -16.16 17.59
CA GLY A 90 24.91 -16.69 16.37
C GLY A 90 23.92 -17.35 15.40
N ALA A 91 22.84 -17.97 15.92
CA ALA A 91 21.79 -18.56 15.09
C ALA A 91 21.05 -17.48 14.29
N ASN A 92 20.75 -16.34 14.92
CA ASN A 92 20.09 -15.22 14.24
C ASN A 92 20.96 -14.68 13.08
N LEU A 93 22.29 -14.72 13.21
CA LEU A 93 23.23 -14.22 12.20
C LEU A 93 23.41 -15.16 11.00
N LYS A 94 23.33 -16.48 11.21
CA LYS A 94 23.54 -17.49 10.15
C LYS A 94 22.39 -17.59 9.15
N GLY A 95 21.25 -16.97 9.44
CA GLY A 95 20.26 -16.61 8.44
C GLY A 95 19.33 -17.74 7.99
N ASP A 96 19.28 -18.87 8.69
CA ASP A 96 18.19 -19.84 8.50
C ASP A 96 16.86 -19.14 8.79
N ALA A 97 15.89 -19.28 7.88
CA ALA A 97 14.69 -18.44 7.89
C ALA A 97 13.88 -18.51 9.21
N GLY A 98 13.95 -19.65 9.92
CA GLY A 98 13.30 -19.86 11.21
C GLY A 98 13.96 -19.13 12.38
N ASP A 99 15.25 -18.79 12.27
CA ASP A 99 16.03 -18.20 13.35
C ASP A 99 16.22 -16.69 13.18
N ARG A 100 15.73 -16.09 12.10
CA ARG A 100 15.89 -14.64 11.86
C ARG A 100 15.07 -13.84 12.86
N SER A 101 15.73 -12.93 13.58
CA SER A 101 15.05 -11.94 14.41
C SER A 101 14.55 -10.79 13.53
N ILE A 102 13.45 -11.03 12.80
CA ILE A 102 12.89 -10.05 11.86
C ILE A 102 12.12 -8.97 12.59
N LYS A 103 12.31 -7.71 12.18
CA LYS A 103 11.47 -6.58 12.55
C LYS A 103 10.95 -5.86 11.32
N GLU A 104 9.72 -5.37 11.42
CA GLU A 104 9.15 -4.46 10.44
C GLU A 104 9.26 -3.01 10.92
N PHE A 105 9.64 -2.12 10.02
CA PHE A 105 9.72 -0.69 10.27
C PHE A 105 9.47 0.12 9.00
N GLY A 106 9.21 1.41 9.13
CA GLY A 106 9.09 2.30 7.98
C GLY A 106 8.25 3.53 8.29
N LEU A 107 7.40 3.93 7.34
CA LEU A 107 6.61 5.14 7.43
C LEU A 107 5.18 4.93 6.93
N SER A 108 4.26 5.69 7.51
CA SER A 108 2.90 5.86 7.02
C SER A 108 2.73 7.30 6.56
N MET A 109 2.10 7.47 5.42
CA MET A 109 1.76 8.74 4.77
C MET A 109 0.26 8.91 4.83
N THR A 110 -0.19 10.12 5.17
CA THR A 110 -1.60 10.51 5.07
C THR A 110 -1.68 11.84 4.34
N CYS A 111 -2.26 11.83 3.15
CA CYS A 111 -2.24 12.94 2.21
C CYS A 111 -3.61 13.63 2.15
N GLN A 112 -3.64 14.93 1.85
CA GLN A 112 -4.88 15.71 1.68
C GLN A 112 -5.53 15.52 0.29
N GLY A 113 -5.15 14.47 -0.43
CA GLY A 113 -5.63 14.14 -1.76
C GLY A 113 -4.72 13.11 -2.43
N ASP A 114 -4.98 12.86 -3.71
CA ASP A 114 -4.10 12.03 -4.55
C ASP A 114 -2.74 12.70 -4.74
N ILE A 115 -1.70 11.90 -4.96
CA ILE A 115 -0.35 12.40 -5.19
C ILE A 115 0.06 12.09 -6.62
N TRP A 116 0.60 13.08 -7.31
CA TRP A 116 1.02 12.95 -8.69
C TRP A 116 2.39 12.28 -8.78
N GLN A 117 2.47 11.17 -9.54
CA GLN A 117 3.69 10.42 -9.83
C GLN A 117 4.67 10.24 -8.65
N PRO A 118 4.22 9.75 -7.49
CA PRO A 118 5.09 9.53 -6.35
C PRO A 118 6.17 8.48 -6.65
N LYS A 119 7.41 8.77 -6.24
CA LYS A 119 8.54 7.85 -6.37
C LYS A 119 9.15 7.55 -5.02
N LEU A 120 9.28 6.26 -4.70
CA LEU A 120 9.96 5.76 -3.52
C LEU A 120 11.39 5.38 -3.87
N THR A 121 12.35 5.87 -3.10
CA THR A 121 13.73 5.35 -3.10
C THR A 121 14.09 4.91 -1.68
N ILE A 122 14.86 3.83 -1.59
CA ILE A 122 15.38 3.30 -0.34
C ILE A 122 16.88 3.14 -0.52
N ARG A 123 17.65 3.77 0.35
CA ARG A 123 19.11 3.74 0.33
C ARG A 123 19.64 3.25 1.66
N ALA A 124 20.89 2.80 1.66
CA ALA A 124 21.59 2.46 2.88
C ALA A 124 23.09 2.78 2.78
N ALA A 125 23.76 2.89 3.92
CA ALA A 125 25.21 3.04 3.98
C ALA A 125 25.92 1.69 3.80
N ASN A 126 27.14 1.72 3.25
CA ASN A 126 28.02 0.55 3.09
C ASN A 126 27.29 -0.67 2.51
N VAL A 127 26.68 -0.45 1.34
CA VAL A 127 25.68 -1.35 0.81
C VAL A 127 26.30 -2.54 0.07
N VAL A 128 25.76 -3.74 0.32
CA VAL A 128 25.91 -4.88 -0.58
C VAL A 128 24.50 -5.28 -1.02
N TYR A 129 24.23 -5.36 -2.31
CA TYR A 129 22.90 -5.67 -2.83
C TYR A 129 22.91 -7.00 -3.58
N SER A 130 21.98 -7.88 -3.20
CA SER A 130 21.74 -9.16 -3.87
C SER A 130 20.48 -9.06 -4.73
N ALA A 131 20.66 -9.00 -6.05
CA ALA A 131 19.55 -8.89 -6.99
C ALA A 131 18.62 -10.12 -6.97
N ASP A 132 19.19 -11.31 -6.83
CA ASP A 132 18.46 -12.58 -6.86
C ASP A 132 17.51 -12.72 -5.66
N SER A 133 17.99 -12.35 -4.47
CA SER A 133 17.19 -12.41 -3.24
C SER A 133 16.44 -11.11 -2.95
N LYS A 134 16.70 -10.03 -3.70
CA LYS A 134 16.13 -8.70 -3.46
C LYS A 134 16.44 -8.15 -2.06
N ILE A 135 17.57 -8.57 -1.49
CA ILE A 135 18.01 -8.17 -0.15
C ILE A 135 19.11 -7.13 -0.29
N LEU A 136 18.95 -6.06 0.47
CA LEU A 136 19.98 -5.07 0.73
C LEU A 136 20.65 -5.40 2.05
N TYR A 137 21.98 -5.45 2.06
CA TYR A 137 22.79 -5.58 3.26
C TYR A 137 23.44 -4.23 3.57
N THR A 138 23.44 -3.83 4.83
CA THR A 138 23.98 -2.54 5.28
C THR A 138 24.70 -2.66 6.62
N THR A 139 25.74 -1.85 6.77
CA THR A 139 26.54 -1.70 7.98
C THR A 139 26.86 -0.23 8.24
N ASP A 140 27.36 0.07 9.43
CA ASP A 140 27.89 1.38 9.81
C ASP A 140 29.27 1.69 9.20
N THR A 141 30.12 0.67 9.05
CA THR A 141 31.43 0.76 8.40
C THR A 141 31.59 -0.29 7.29
N PRO A 142 32.39 -0.01 6.23
CA PRO A 142 32.60 -0.95 5.12
C PRO A 142 33.14 -2.32 5.53
N ASP A 143 33.89 -2.39 6.65
CA ASP A 143 34.58 -3.60 7.09
C ASP A 143 33.82 -4.39 8.17
N SER A 144 32.64 -3.93 8.57
CA SER A 144 31.85 -4.59 9.63
C SER A 144 31.49 -6.04 9.24
N THR A 145 31.77 -6.98 10.15
CA THR A 145 31.49 -8.42 9.96
C THR A 145 29.98 -8.72 9.93
N VAL A 146 29.23 -7.97 10.74
CA VAL A 146 27.79 -8.15 10.96
C VAL A 146 27.08 -6.85 10.64
N GLY A 147 25.85 -6.98 10.13
CA GLY A 147 25.03 -5.85 9.73
C GLY A 147 23.57 -6.21 9.72
N PHE A 148 22.80 -5.48 8.91
CA PHE A 148 21.39 -5.75 8.69
C PHE A 148 21.15 -6.14 7.25
N ALA A 149 20.40 -7.22 7.07
CA ALA A 149 19.67 -7.47 5.83
C ALA A 149 18.35 -6.71 5.89
N VAL A 150 17.96 -6.11 4.76
CA VAL A 150 16.79 -5.25 4.61
C VAL A 150 16.08 -5.63 3.31
N GLN A 151 14.77 -5.75 3.36
CA GLN A 151 13.92 -5.98 2.19
C GLN A 151 12.59 -5.23 2.33
N LEU A 152 11.88 -5.01 1.23
CA LEU A 152 10.49 -4.55 1.29
C LEU A 152 9.62 -5.60 2.00
N SER A 153 8.74 -5.15 2.89
CA SER A 153 7.73 -6.02 3.48
C SER A 153 6.68 -6.41 2.41
N ASN A 154 6.01 -7.55 2.61
CA ASN A 154 4.84 -7.94 1.82
C ASN A 154 3.52 -7.39 2.41
N THR A 155 3.59 -6.53 3.44
CA THR A 155 2.42 -5.92 4.11
C THR A 155 2.24 -4.45 3.77
N ASN A 156 2.84 -3.99 2.65
CA ASN A 156 2.65 -2.62 2.18
C ASN A 156 1.23 -2.42 1.67
N THR A 157 0.69 -1.22 1.88
CA THR A 157 -0.63 -0.84 1.37
C THR A 157 -0.63 -0.67 -0.14
N ASP A 158 0.50 -0.24 -0.70
CA ASP A 158 0.69 -0.16 -2.14
C ASP A 158 1.18 -1.51 -2.67
N SER A 159 0.35 -2.16 -3.50
CA SER A 159 0.64 -3.49 -4.03
C SER A 159 1.89 -3.55 -4.91
N VAL A 160 2.29 -2.43 -5.52
CA VAL A 160 3.51 -2.35 -6.35
C VAL A 160 4.76 -2.64 -5.51
N LEU A 161 4.72 -2.40 -4.21
CA LEU A 161 5.84 -2.66 -3.30
C LEU A 161 5.95 -4.13 -2.87
N ASN A 162 4.84 -4.88 -2.92
CA ASN A 162 4.81 -6.26 -2.43
C ASN A 162 5.51 -7.18 -3.44
N GLY A 163 6.67 -7.72 -3.06
CA GLY A 163 7.52 -8.51 -3.94
C GLY A 163 8.39 -7.69 -4.92
N ALA A 164 8.39 -6.36 -4.82
CA ALA A 164 9.31 -5.52 -5.59
C ALA A 164 10.76 -5.71 -5.11
N GLY A 165 11.68 -5.70 -6.07
CA GLY A 165 13.10 -5.96 -5.81
C GLY A 165 14.01 -4.74 -5.78
N ILE A 166 13.53 -3.56 -6.15
CA ILE A 166 14.43 -2.49 -6.58
C ILE A 166 14.61 -1.46 -5.46
N LEU A 167 15.80 -1.46 -4.85
CA LEU A 167 16.25 -0.50 -3.85
C LEU A 167 17.36 0.41 -4.42
N THR A 168 17.37 0.62 -5.74
CA THR A 168 18.36 1.45 -6.43
C THR A 168 17.82 2.84 -6.73
N ASP A 169 18.72 3.77 -7.06
CA ASP A 169 18.43 5.19 -7.35
C ASP A 169 17.35 5.47 -8.40
N ALA A 170 17.02 4.49 -9.25
CA ALA A 170 15.92 4.60 -10.21
C ALA A 170 14.55 4.82 -9.53
N GLY A 171 14.39 4.35 -8.29
CA GLY A 171 13.15 4.42 -7.52
C GLY A 171 12.03 3.51 -8.03
N ILE A 172 11.00 3.36 -7.21
CA ILE A 172 9.76 2.64 -7.52
C ILE A 172 8.63 3.66 -7.59
N SER A 173 7.92 3.68 -8.72
CA SER A 173 6.69 4.46 -8.83
C SER A 173 5.62 3.86 -7.91
N LEU A 174 5.07 4.68 -7.02
CA LEU A 174 3.91 4.30 -6.21
C LEU A 174 2.62 4.63 -6.99
N SER A 175 1.53 3.99 -6.61
CA SER A 175 0.21 4.29 -7.13
C SER A 175 -0.16 5.73 -6.78
N GLU A 176 -0.78 6.49 -7.69
CA GLU A 176 -1.17 7.91 -7.48
C GLU A 176 -2.39 8.06 -6.58
N THR A 177 -3.27 7.06 -6.62
CA THR A 177 -4.46 6.94 -5.77
C THR A 177 -4.23 5.92 -4.67
N SER A 178 -4.76 6.16 -3.48
CA SER A 178 -4.82 5.14 -2.43
C SER A 178 -6.08 5.29 -1.57
N PRO A 179 -6.61 4.18 -1.01
CA PRO A 179 -7.74 4.26 -0.09
C PRO A 179 -7.45 5.25 1.05
N ASN A 180 -8.41 6.14 1.30
CA ASN A 180 -8.30 7.21 2.31
C ASN A 180 -7.08 8.15 2.14
N ASN A 181 -6.49 8.22 0.94
CA ASN A 181 -5.27 8.97 0.66
C ASN A 181 -4.12 8.63 1.62
N SER A 182 -4.10 7.40 2.13
CA SER A 182 -3.08 6.91 3.04
C SER A 182 -2.26 5.80 2.40
N ARG A 183 -0.96 5.77 2.69
CA ARG A 183 -0.04 4.72 2.24
C ARG A 183 0.93 4.36 3.35
N THR A 184 1.24 3.09 3.50
CA THR A 184 2.28 2.63 4.41
C THR A 184 3.38 1.94 3.61
N VAL A 185 4.61 2.41 3.82
CA VAL A 185 5.85 1.82 3.33
C VAL A 185 6.54 1.14 4.50
N ARG A 186 6.68 -0.19 4.44
CA ARG A 186 7.30 -1.07 5.42
C ARG A 186 8.44 -1.83 4.79
N LEU A 187 9.52 -1.89 5.55
CA LEU A 187 10.69 -2.72 5.34
C LEU A 187 10.73 -3.78 6.43
N GLN A 188 11.28 -4.93 6.08
CA GLN A 188 11.73 -5.95 7.02
C GLN A 188 13.24 -5.83 7.15
N ALA A 189 13.74 -5.87 8.38
CA ALA A 189 15.17 -6.06 8.63
C ALA A 189 15.42 -7.14 9.67
N TRP A 190 16.59 -7.76 9.57
CA TRP A 190 17.11 -8.67 10.58
C TRP A 190 18.64 -8.57 10.64
N PRO A 191 19.24 -8.75 11.83
CA PRO A 191 20.68 -8.88 11.97
C PRO A 191 21.20 -10.07 11.16
N THR A 192 22.35 -9.94 10.53
CA THR A 192 22.92 -11.00 9.69
C THR A 192 24.45 -10.92 9.63
N LEU A 193 25.09 -12.05 9.33
CA LEU A 193 26.46 -12.08 8.84
C LEU A 193 26.50 -11.46 7.43
N MET A 194 27.45 -10.56 7.17
CA MET A 194 27.58 -9.96 5.84
C MET A 194 28.02 -11.00 4.80
N PRO A 195 27.58 -10.91 3.53
CA PRO A 195 27.71 -12.00 2.54
C PRO A 195 29.12 -12.51 2.26
N ASP A 196 30.14 -11.68 2.45
CA ASP A 196 31.56 -11.96 2.20
C ASP A 196 32.36 -12.27 3.47
N LYS A 197 31.71 -12.29 4.64
CA LYS A 197 32.38 -12.42 5.94
C LYS A 197 32.26 -13.84 6.48
N ALA A 198 33.27 -14.25 7.25
CA ALA A 198 33.27 -15.56 7.88
C ALA A 198 32.68 -15.49 9.29
N PHE A 199 31.96 -16.54 9.69
CA PHE A 199 31.41 -16.63 11.05
C PHE A 199 32.51 -16.68 12.12
N SER A 200 33.73 -17.12 11.78
CA SER A 200 34.90 -17.10 12.66
C SER A 200 35.29 -15.70 13.11
N ASP A 201 34.88 -14.68 12.37
CA ASP A 201 35.23 -13.28 12.66
C ASP A 201 34.23 -12.62 13.62
N VAL A 202 33.11 -13.31 13.91
CA VAL A 202 32.07 -12.83 14.82
C VAL A 202 32.54 -13.01 16.27
N LYS A 203 32.53 -11.90 17.02
CA LYS A 203 32.86 -11.88 18.45
C LYS A 203 31.64 -11.46 19.27
N ALA A 204 31.51 -12.03 20.47
CA ALA A 204 30.48 -11.61 21.41
C ALA A 204 30.64 -10.11 21.74
N GLY A 205 29.52 -9.40 21.83
CA GLY A 205 29.49 -7.96 22.11
C GLY A 205 29.81 -7.05 20.93
N MET A 206 29.99 -7.60 19.71
CA MET A 206 30.10 -6.76 18.51
C MET A 206 28.82 -5.93 18.32
N PRO A 207 28.94 -4.60 18.11
CA PRO A 207 27.78 -3.79 17.76
C PRO A 207 27.27 -4.18 16.37
N ILE A 208 25.95 -4.16 16.20
CA ILE A 208 25.29 -4.33 14.91
C ILE A 208 24.52 -3.04 14.64
N THR A 209 25.00 -2.27 13.68
CA THR A 209 24.53 -0.92 13.37
C THR A 209 24.44 -0.77 11.85
N GLY A 210 23.46 0.02 11.41
CA GLY A 210 23.21 0.28 10.01
C GLY A 210 22.27 1.47 9.87
N THR A 211 22.20 2.05 8.68
CA THR A 211 21.31 3.18 8.41
C THR A 211 20.63 2.98 7.09
N VAL A 212 19.31 3.13 7.11
CA VAL A 212 18.45 3.08 5.93
C VAL A 212 17.75 4.42 5.80
N THR A 213 17.76 4.97 4.58
CA THR A 213 17.05 6.19 4.23
C THR A 213 15.90 5.83 3.31
N ILE A 214 14.68 6.19 3.72
CA ILE A 214 13.47 6.06 2.90
C ILE A 214 13.12 7.46 2.40
N THR A 215 13.00 7.63 1.09
CA THR A 215 12.67 8.92 0.48
C THR A 215 11.49 8.74 -0.46
N VAL A 216 10.45 9.53 -0.23
CA VAL A 216 9.30 9.64 -1.14
C VAL A 216 9.38 11.01 -1.80
N GLN A 217 9.49 11.02 -3.13
CA GLN A 217 9.50 12.22 -3.95
C GLN A 217 8.16 12.36 -4.66
N TYR A 218 7.65 13.59 -4.74
CA TYR A 218 6.45 13.95 -5.48
C TYR A 218 6.87 14.89 -6.62
N ASN A 219 6.20 14.82 -7.77
CA ASN A 219 6.40 15.73 -8.90
C ASN A 219 5.62 17.04 -8.73
#